data_AF-A0A530GGU8-F1
#
_entry.id   AF-A0A530GGU8-F1
#
_cell.length_a   1.000
_cell.length_b   1.000
_cell.length_c   1.000
_cell.angle_alpha   90.00
_cell.angle_beta   90.00
_cell.angle_gamma   90.00
#
_symmetry.space_group_name_H-M   'P 1'
#
loop_
_entity.id
_entity.type
_entity.pdbx_description
1 polymer ?
#
loop_
_entity_poly.entity_id
_entity_poly.type
_entity_poly.pdbx_seq_one_letter_code
_entity_poly.pdbx_strand_id
1 'polypeptide(L)' 'MKVVSTETARLSFIGRLVPPSFAAFCDRRAEKLDLKMAIRSVAADRFTVEVSGQPDLVDAFEM' A
#
# COMPACT_ATOMS: atom_id res chain seq x y z
N MET A 1 -17.42 9.43 20.47
CA MET A 1 -16.74 9.18 19.18
C MET A 1 -15.26 9.02 19.49
N LYS A 2 -14.69 7.80 19.39
CA LYS A 2 -13.25 7.59 19.63
C LYS A 2 -12.53 8.11 18.38
N VAL A 3 -11.59 9.04 18.54
CA VAL A 3 -10.76 9.48 17.42
C VAL A 3 -9.94 8.28 16.97
N VAL A 4 -10.20 7.78 15.76
CA VAL A 4 -9.35 6.76 15.13
C VAL A 4 -8.18 7.52 14.54
N SER A 5 -6.99 7.36 15.14
CA SER A 5 -5.77 7.93 14.59
C SER A 5 -5.53 7.32 13.22
N THR A 6 -5.20 8.14 12.23
CA THR A 6 -4.87 7.69 10.87
C THR A 6 -3.44 8.04 10.55
N GLU A 7 -2.73 7.10 9.93
CA GLU A 7 -1.37 7.27 9.43
C GLU A 7 -1.35 7.17 7.90
N THR A 8 -0.29 7.68 7.29
CA THR A 8 -0.01 7.49 5.86
C THR A 8 1.45 7.13 5.66
N ALA A 9 1.69 6.01 4.99
CA ALA A 9 3.02 5.52 4.67
C ALA A 9 3.22 5.45 3.16
N ARG A 10 4.47 5.66 2.71
CA ARG A 10 4.88 5.49 1.32
C ARG A 10 5.87 4.34 1.20
N LEU A 11 5.48 3.33 0.43
CA LEU A 11 6.23 2.10 0.25
C LEU A 11 6.80 2.04 -1.16
N SER A 12 8.08 1.70 -1.27
CA SER A 12 8.73 1.46 -2.55
C SER A 12 9.26 0.04 -2.62
N PHE A 13 8.75 -0.73 -3.57
CA PHE A 13 9.18 -2.08 -3.87
C PHE A 13 10.17 -2.03 -5.02
N ILE A 14 11.30 -2.72 -4.89
CA ILE A 14 12.35 -2.78 -5.91
C ILE A 14 12.60 -4.24 -6.25
N GLY A 15 12.67 -4.58 -7.54
CA GLY A 15 12.95 -5.94 -7.98
C GLY A 15 12.39 -6.25 -9.35
N ARG A 16 12.28 -7.54 -9.67
CA ARG A 16 11.63 -7.99 -10.90
C ARG A 16 10.12 -8.02 -10.69
N LEU A 17 9.45 -6.95 -11.07
CA LEU A 17 8.02 -6.75 -10.88
C LEU A 17 7.28 -6.93 -12.20
N VAL A 18 6.05 -7.47 -12.11
CA VAL A 18 5.08 -7.44 -13.22
C VAL A 18 4.02 -6.41 -12.83
N PRO A 19 4.10 -5.16 -13.32
CA PRO A 19 3.33 -4.07 -12.71
C PRO A 19 1.81 -4.26 -12.65
N PRO A 20 1.13 -4.79 -13.69
CA PRO A 20 -0.31 -5.03 -13.61
C PRO A 20 -0.67 -6.03 -12.51
N SER A 21 0.11 -7.11 -12.39
CA SER A 21 -0.11 -8.14 -11.35
C SER A 21 0.19 -7.60 -9.96
N PHE A 22 1.22 -6.76 -9.82
CA PHE A 22 1.61 -6.17 -8.55
C PHE A 22 0.62 -5.10 -8.08
N ALA A 23 0.10 -4.28 -9.00
CA ALA A 23 -1.00 -3.34 -8.72
C ALA A 23 -2.23 -4.09 -8.17
N ALA A 24 -2.67 -5.16 -8.84
CA ALA A 24 -3.79 -5.96 -8.39
C ALA A 24 -3.55 -6.63 -7.02
N PHE A 25 -2.30 -6.98 -6.70
CA PHE A 25 -1.91 -7.46 -5.38
C PHE A 25 -2.06 -6.35 -4.32
N CYS A 26 -1.51 -5.17 -4.57
CA CYS A 26 -1.61 -4.02 -3.66
C CYS A 26 -3.07 -3.62 -3.41
N ASP A 27 -3.90 -3.57 -4.45
CA ASP A 27 -5.34 -3.25 -4.35
C ASP A 27 -6.06 -4.21 -3.40
N ARG A 28 -5.93 -5.53 -3.65
CA ARG A 28 -6.57 -6.57 -2.83
C ARG A 28 -6.05 -6.56 -1.39
N ARG A 29 -4.78 -6.23 -1.18
CA ARG A 29 -4.19 -6.16 0.15
C ARG A 29 -4.75 -4.97 0.93
N ALA A 30 -4.82 -3.80 0.30
CA ALA A 30 -5.39 -2.60 0.90
C ALA A 30 -6.86 -2.81 1.28
N GLU A 31 -7.64 -3.43 0.39
CA GLU A 31 -9.04 -3.78 0.65
C GLU A 31 -9.20 -4.70 1.87
N LYS A 32 -8.37 -5.75 1.98
CA LYS A 32 -8.38 -6.67 3.12
C LYS A 32 -8.03 -6.02 4.45
N LEU A 33 -7.24 -4.95 4.43
CA LEU A 33 -6.78 -4.22 5.61
C LEU A 33 -7.60 -2.94 5.86
N ASP A 34 -8.69 -2.71 5.11
CA ASP A 34 -9.49 -1.48 5.17
C ASP A 34 -8.63 -0.20 5.07
N LEU A 35 -7.64 -0.22 4.18
CA LEU A 35 -6.74 0.90 3.90
C LEU A 35 -7.13 1.60 2.61
N LYS A 36 -6.96 2.92 2.58
CA LYS A 36 -6.91 3.68 1.34
C LYS A 36 -5.55 3.45 0.70
N MET A 37 -5.49 3.22 -0.61
CA MET A 37 -4.23 3.05 -1.33
C MET A 37 -4.23 3.86 -2.63
N ALA A 38 -3.07 4.42 -2.95
CA ALA A 38 -2.83 5.06 -4.23
C ALA A 38 -1.48 4.64 -4.80
N ILE A 39 -1.47 4.21 -6.05
CA ILE A 39 -0.23 3.98 -6.80
C ILE A 39 0.38 5.34 -7.14
N ARG A 40 1.65 5.55 -6.79
CA ARG A 40 2.37 6.82 -7.00
C ARG A 40 3.35 6.77 -8.17
N SER A 41 4.01 5.63 -8.38
CA SER A 41 4.88 5.44 -9.54
C SER A 41 5.02 3.97 -9.90
N VAL A 42 5.15 3.72 -11.20
CA VAL A 42 5.34 2.39 -11.77
C VAL A 42 6.50 2.44 -12.74
N ALA A 43 7.49 1.57 -12.55
CA ALA A 43 8.61 1.35 -13.43
C ALA A 43 8.88 -0.16 -13.57
N ALA A 44 9.80 -0.54 -14.46
CA ALA A 44 10.13 -1.95 -14.71
C ALA A 44 10.75 -2.65 -13.49
N ASP A 45 11.49 -1.90 -12.67
CA ASP A 45 12.24 -2.40 -11.52
C ASP A 45 11.77 -1.80 -10.18
N ARG A 46 10.79 -0.90 -10.21
CA ARG A 46 10.30 -0.16 -9.03
C ARG A 46 8.80 0.07 -9.07
N PHE A 47 8.15 -0.10 -7.93
CA PHE A 47 6.73 0.20 -7.75
C PHE A 47 6.52 0.93 -6.43
N THR A 48 5.85 2.08 -6.46
CA THR A 48 5.63 2.89 -5.25
C THR A 48 4.14 3.09 -5.04
N VAL A 49 3.71 2.85 -3.80
CA VAL A 49 2.34 3.08 -3.33
C VAL A 49 2.35 3.96 -2.08
N GLU A 50 1.21 4.58 -1.83
CA GLU A 50 0.91 5.27 -0.60
C GLU A 50 -0.33 4.62 0.01
N VAL A 51 -0.27 4.28 1.29
CA VAL A 51 -1.38 3.67 2.03
C VAL A 51 -1.73 4.52 3.23
N SER A 52 -3.02 4.65 3.53
CA SER A 52 -3.51 5.44 4.65
C SER A 52 -4.62 4.72 5.41
N GLY A 53 -4.55 4.71 6.74
CA GLY A 53 -5.55 4.08 7.58
C GLY A 53 -5.10 3.96 9.04
N GLN A 54 -5.61 2.97 9.77
CA GLN A 54 -5.21 2.74 11.15
C GLN A 54 -3.74 2.28 11.21
N PRO A 55 -2.90 2.82 12.13
CA PRO A 55 -1.45 2.57 12.15
C PRO A 55 -1.05 1.09 12.12
N ASP A 56 -1.64 0.25 12.97
CA ASP A 56 -1.29 -1.18 13.02
C ASP A 56 -1.61 -1.90 11.69
N LEU A 57 -2.63 -1.43 10.97
CA LEU A 57 -2.99 -1.97 9.65
C LEU A 57 -2.07 -1.42 8.54
N VAL A 58 -1.61 -0.17 8.65
CA VAL A 58 -0.57 0.38 7.77
C VAL A 58 0.71 -0.42 7.91
N ASP A 59 1.16 -0.70 9.14
CA ASP A 59 2.30 -1.58 9.42
C ASP A 59 2.08 -2.99 8.88
N ALA A 60 0.87 -3.54 9.08
CA ALA A 60 0.51 -4.83 8.54
C ALA A 60 0.56 -4.85 7.00
N PHE A 61 0.42 -3.72 6.29
CA PHE A 61 0.56 -3.71 4.83
C PHE A 61 2.00 -3.99 4.40
N GLU A 62 3.01 -3.62 5.21
CA GLU A 62 4.43 -3.80 4.91
C GLU A 62 4.91 -5.26 5.04
N MET A 63 4.26 -6.07 5.89
CA MET A 63 4.64 -7.45 6.23
C MET A 63 4.23 -8.51 5.20
#